data_AF-A0A955T959-F1
#
_entry.id   AF-A0A955T959-F1
#
_cell.length_a   1.000
_cell.length_b   1.000
_cell.length_c   1.000
_cell.angle_alpha   90.00
_cell.angle_beta   90.00
_cell.angle_gamma   90.00
#
_symmetry.space_group_name_H-M   'P 1'
#
loop_
_entity.id
_entity.type
_entity.pdbx_description
1 polymer ?
#
loop_
_entity_poly.entity_id
_entity_poly.type
_entity_poly.pdbx_seq_one_letter_code
_entity_poly.pdbx_strand_id
1 'polypeptide(L)'
;ESYRMSSYTYEYHPQYGSDEIDTNQLKVLSVELKPDRRSALLEVEGLRRYYVHELHAEGVRSEGGEPLLHPEAYYTLNNLSP
;
A
#
# COMPACT_ATOMS: atom_id res chain seq x y z
N GLU A 1 3.53 -2.88 14.23
CA GLU A 1 3.74 -1.84 13.22
C GLU A 1 2.39 -1.44 12.63
N SER A 2 2.18 -0.16 12.29
CA SER A 2 0.86 0.32 11.87
C SER A 2 0.59 0.22 10.37
N TYR A 3 1.63 0.04 9.57
CA TYR A 3 1.55 -0.04 8.11
C TYR A 3 2.38 -1.22 7.60
N ARG A 4 1.86 -1.95 6.61
CA ARG A 4 2.60 -2.97 5.85
C ARG A 4 2.25 -2.82 4.37
N MET A 5 3.21 -3.09 3.50
CA MET A 5 3.00 -2.95 2.05
C MET A 5 3.56 -4.13 1.28
N SER A 6 2.83 -4.54 0.27
CA SER A 6 3.20 -5.52 -0.74
C SER A 6 2.99 -4.92 -2.12
N SER A 7 3.60 -5.54 -3.12
CA SER A 7 3.18 -5.34 -4.51
C SER A 7 3.15 -6.66 -5.24
N TYR A 8 2.36 -6.75 -6.29
CA TYR A 8 2.22 -7.93 -7.14
C TYR A 8 1.70 -7.53 -8.52
N THR A 9 1.74 -8.44 -9.47
CA THR A 9 1.07 -8.29 -10.77
C THR A 9 0.27 -9.54 -11.08
N TYR A 10 -0.47 -9.55 -12.18
CA TYR A 10 -1.31 -10.68 -12.57
C TYR A 10 -0.74 -11.35 -13.81
N GLU A 11 -0.89 -12.67 -13.90
CA GLU A 11 -0.59 -13.40 -15.12
C GLU A 11 -1.51 -12.91 -16.25
N TYR A 12 -0.93 -12.51 -17.38
CA TYR A 12 -1.71 -12.00 -18.51
C TYR A 12 -2.30 -13.15 -19.33
N HIS A 13 -3.60 -13.39 -19.17
CA HIS A 13 -4.32 -14.40 -19.94
C HIS A 13 -5.78 -13.98 -20.23
N PRO A 14 -6.44 -14.54 -21.26
CA PRO A 14 -7.77 -14.11 -21.68
C PRO A 14 -8.92 -14.59 -20.76
N GLN A 15 -8.71 -15.64 -19.95
CA GLN A 15 -9.71 -16.13 -19.02
C GLN A 15 -9.96 -15.12 -17.89
N TYR A 16 -11.18 -15.12 -17.34
CA TYR A 16 -11.52 -14.25 -16.21
C TYR A 16 -10.90 -14.76 -14.90
N GLY A 17 -10.43 -13.81 -14.09
CA GLY A 17 -9.56 -14.10 -12.95
C GLY A 17 -8.11 -14.20 -13.41
N SER A 18 -7.16 -14.07 -12.49
CA SER A 18 -5.75 -14.35 -12.72
C SER A 18 -5.06 -14.50 -11.37
N ASP A 19 -4.07 -15.37 -11.29
CA ASP A 19 -3.28 -15.52 -10.07
C ASP A 19 -2.40 -14.29 -9.86
N GLU A 20 -2.27 -13.88 -8.60
CA GLU A 20 -1.27 -12.89 -8.20
C GLU A 20 0.12 -13.54 -8.32
N ILE A 21 0.97 -12.93 -9.13
CA ILE A 21 2.33 -13.37 -9.39
C ILE A 21 3.34 -12.29 -9.02
N ASP A 22 4.59 -12.71 -8.83
CA ASP A 22 5.72 -11.82 -8.53
C ASP A 22 5.46 -10.89 -7.33
N THR A 23 4.90 -11.47 -6.25
CA THR A 23 4.65 -10.74 -5.01
C THR A 23 5.97 -10.37 -4.35
N ASN A 24 6.10 -9.12 -3.93
CA ASN A 24 7.24 -8.63 -3.17
C ASN A 24 6.80 -7.76 -1.99
N GLN A 25 7.43 -7.96 -0.83
CA GLN A 25 7.24 -7.12 0.34
C GLN A 25 7.98 -5.79 0.16
N LEU A 26 7.30 -4.69 0.48
CA LEU A 26 7.85 -3.35 0.38
C LEU A 26 8.18 -2.83 1.77
N LYS A 27 9.29 -2.09 1.87
CA LYS A 27 9.78 -1.63 3.16
C LYS A 27 9.33 -0.19 3.40
N VAL A 28 8.49 0.01 4.43
CA VAL A 28 8.15 1.35 4.91
C VAL A 28 9.34 1.86 5.73
N LEU A 29 10.03 2.87 5.21
CA LEU A 29 11.22 3.46 5.82
C LEU A 29 10.85 4.47 6.91
N SER A 30 9.84 5.30 6.65
CA SER A 30 9.40 6.35 7.56
C SER A 30 7.92 6.68 7.37
N VAL A 31 7.31 7.26 8.41
CA VAL A 31 5.93 7.75 8.39
C VAL A 31 5.90 9.15 9.01
N GLU A 32 5.47 10.13 8.22
CA GLU A 32 5.31 11.52 8.65
C GLU A 32 3.82 11.88 8.71
N LEU A 33 3.30 12.20 9.90
CA LEU A 33 1.94 12.70 10.06
C LEU A 33 1.91 14.21 9.77
N LYS A 34 1.02 14.65 8.88
CA LYS A 34 0.84 16.07 8.56
C LYS A 34 0.24 16.85 9.75
N PRO A 35 0.43 18.18 9.81
CA PRO A 35 0.02 18.98 10.97
C PRO A 35 -1.47 18.88 11.32
N ASP A 36 -2.33 18.69 10.32
CA ASP A 36 -3.78 18.53 10.49
C ASP A 36 -4.20 17.14 11.01
N ARG A 37 -3.25 16.19 11.09
CA ARG A 37 -3.44 14.80 11.49
C ARG A 37 -4.45 14.04 10.63
N ARG A 38 -4.70 14.50 9.40
CA ARG A 38 -5.62 13.86 8.44
C ARG A 38 -4.89 13.16 7.30
N SER A 39 -3.58 13.31 7.22
CA SER A 39 -2.75 12.69 6.18
C SER A 39 -1.44 12.21 6.76
N ALA A 40 -0.98 11.04 6.30
CA ALA A 40 0.34 10.50 6.58
C ALA A 40 1.09 10.32 5.28
N LEU A 41 2.36 10.73 5.24
CA LEU A 41 3.28 10.47 4.15
C LEU A 41 4.15 9.28 4.53
N LEU A 42 4.12 8.23 3.70
CA LEU A 42 4.93 7.04 3.88
C LEU A 42 6.09 7.09 2.89
N GLU A 43 7.31 6.98 3.39
CA GLU A 43 8.48 6.73 2.55
C GLU A 43 8.63 5.23 2.38
N VAL A 44 8.60 4.76 1.13
CA VAL A 44 8.55 3.33 0.81
C VAL A 44 9.67 2.97 -0.15
N GLU A 45 10.50 2.02 0.27
CA GLU A 45 11.53 1.43 -0.57
C GLU A 45 10.96 0.25 -1.37
N GLY A 46 11.35 0.17 -2.64
CA GLY A 46 10.99 -0.96 -3.52
C GLY A 46 9.72 -0.76 -4.35
N LEU A 47 9.19 0.45 -4.48
CA LEU A 47 8.02 0.71 -5.34
C LEU A 47 8.28 0.29 -6.80
N ARG A 48 7.38 -0.52 -7.38
CA ARG A 48 7.51 -1.08 -8.74
C ARG A 48 6.46 -0.52 -9.70
N ARG A 49 6.86 0.13 -10.80
CA ARG A 49 5.91 0.60 -11.81
C ARG A 49 5.13 -0.56 -12.45
N TYR A 50 3.84 -0.36 -12.69
CA TYR A 50 2.88 -1.30 -13.27
C TYR A 50 2.50 -2.50 -12.40
N TYR A 51 2.91 -2.50 -11.13
CA TYR A 51 2.44 -3.46 -10.13
C TYR A 51 1.28 -2.84 -9.36
N VAL A 52 0.37 -3.70 -8.89
CA VAL A 52 -0.56 -3.35 -7.83
C VAL A 52 0.26 -3.23 -6.54
N HIS A 53 0.00 -2.18 -5.80
CA HIS A 53 0.50 -1.91 -4.46
C HIS A 53 -0.64 -2.06 -3.49
N GLU A 54 -0.44 -2.94 -2.54
CA GLU A 54 -1.37 -3.21 -1.46
C GLU A 54 -0.81 -2.60 -0.18
N LEU A 55 -1.64 -1.80 0.49
CA LEU A 55 -1.32 -1.15 1.75
C LEU A 55 -2.28 -1.68 2.82
N HIS A 56 -1.70 -2.21 3.89
CA HIS A 56 -2.39 -2.61 5.11
C HIS A 56 -2.11 -1.61 6.22
N ALA A 57 -3.15 -1.05 6.83
CA ALA A 57 -3.08 -0.01 7.86
C ALA A 57 -3.77 -0.42 9.18
N GLU A 58 -3.75 -1.70 9.56
CA GLU A 58 -4.56 -2.22 10.69
C GLU A 58 -4.19 -1.63 12.05
N GLY A 59 -3.02 -1.01 12.19
CA GLY A 59 -2.60 -0.35 13.42
C GLY A 59 -2.98 1.13 13.52
N VAL A 60 -3.62 1.71 12.49
CA VAL A 60 -4.08 3.11 12.52
C VAL A 60 -5.30 3.26 13.42
N ARG A 61 -5.30 4.30 14.26
CA ARG A 61 -6.37 4.60 15.22
C ARG A 61 -6.74 6.08 15.15
N SER A 62 -8.03 6.38 15.37
CA SER A 62 -8.48 7.75 15.65
C SER A 62 -7.95 8.23 17.01
N GLU A 63 -8.11 9.52 17.31
CA GLU A 63 -7.77 10.07 18.64
C GLU A 63 -8.58 9.40 19.77
N GLY A 64 -9.81 8.97 19.49
CA GLY A 64 -10.66 8.23 20.42
C GLY A 64 -10.32 6.73 20.52
N GLY A 65 -9.34 6.24 19.75
CA GLY A 65 -8.93 4.83 19.75
C GLY A 65 -9.70 3.93 18.78
N GLU A 66 -10.56 4.49 17.93
CA GLU A 66 -11.33 3.71 16.95
C GLU A 66 -10.45 3.25 15.78
N PRO A 67 -10.59 1.99 15.32
CA PRO A 67 -9.86 1.49 14.16
C PRO A 67 -10.43 2.03 12.83
N LEU A 68 -9.69 1.84 11.74
CA LEU A 68 -10.21 2.02 10.39
C LEU A 68 -11.30 0.97 10.12
N LEU A 69 -12.37 1.39 9.42
CA LEU A 69 -13.39 0.45 8.91
C LEU A 69 -12.83 -0.44 7.80
N HIS A 70 -12.00 0.14 6.93
CA HIS A 70 -11.30 -0.55 5.84
C HIS A 70 -9.80 -0.24 5.97
N PRO A 71 -9.00 -1.19 6.49
CA PRO A 71 -7.57 -0.98 6.67
C PRO A 71 -6.76 -1.27 5.40
N GLU A 72 -7.36 -1.85 4.36
CA GLU A 72 -6.69 -2.14 3.10
C GLU A 72 -6.92 -1.05 2.04
N ALA A 73 -5.88 -0.75 1.25
CA ALA A 73 -5.96 0.07 0.06
C ALA A 73 -5.10 -0.50 -1.06
N TYR A 74 -5.57 -0.35 -2.31
CA TYR A 74 -4.91 -0.91 -3.48
C TYR A 74 -4.78 0.15 -4.57
N TYR A 75 -3.62 0.23 -5.23
CA TYR A 75 -3.42 1.10 -6.38
C TYR A 75 -2.39 0.52 -7.35
N THR A 76 -2.51 0.82 -8.65
CA THR A 76 -1.47 0.50 -9.63
C THR A 76 -0.57 1.71 -9.82
N LEU A 77 0.74 1.53 -9.63
CA LEU A 77 1.70 2.62 -9.80
C LEU A 77 2.09 2.79 -11.27
N ASN A 78 1.46 3.73 -11.97
CA ASN A 78 1.74 3.95 -13.39
C ASN A 78 3.04 4.74 -13.65
N ASN A 79 3.35 5.70 -12.79
CA ASN A 79 4.52 6.56 -12.95
C ASN A 79 5.17 6.88 -11.61
N LEU A 80 6.49 6.80 -11.56
CA LEU A 80 7.33 7.37 -10.51
C LEU A 80 8.13 8.48 -11.17
N SER A 81 7.78 9.72 -10.88
CA SER A 81 8.59 10.86 -11.33
C SER A 81 9.96 10.79 -10.62
N PRO A 82 11.06 10.98 -11.35
CA PRO A 82 12.40 11.08 -10.76
C PRO A 82 12.55 12.33 -9.89
#